data_AF-A0A843BF51-F1
#
_entry.id   AF-A0A843BF51-F1
#
_cell.length_a   1.000
_cell.length_b   1.000
_cell.length_c   1.000
_cell.angle_alpha   90.00
_cell.angle_beta   90.00
_cell.angle_gamma   90.00
#
_symmetry.space_group_name_H-M   'P 1'
#
loop_
_entity.id
_entity.type
_entity.pdbx_description
1 polymer ?
#
loop_
_entity_poly.entity_id
_entity_poly.type
_entity_poly.pdbx_seq_one_letter_code
_entity_poly.pdbx_strand_id
1 'polypeptide(L)' 'MGSGKSSILKLLILQNIKRRQGFMVVDPHGELARDILSIIPRSMHDDTIYVNPASLYRFGR' A
#
# COMPACT_ATOMS: atom_id res chain seq x y z
N MET A 1 16.32 -13.04 4.96
CA MET A 1 17.11 -11.80 4.79
C MET A 1 16.43 -10.92 3.75
N GLY A 2 15.65 -9.91 4.14
CA GLY A 2 14.74 -9.22 3.20
C GLY A 2 14.46 -7.74 3.49
N SER A 3 15.22 -7.09 4.37
CA SER A 3 14.87 -5.75 4.89
C SER A 3 15.28 -4.58 3.99
N GLY A 4 16.35 -4.72 3.19
CA GLY A 4 16.89 -3.60 2.42
C GLY A 4 16.00 -3.17 1.25
N LYS A 5 15.44 -4.14 0.50
CA LYS A 5 14.65 -3.85 -0.71
C LYS A 5 13.31 -3.19 -0.37
N SER A 6 12.58 -3.76 0.59
CA SER A 6 11.28 -3.21 1.00
C SER A 6 11.41 -1.81 1.61
N SER A 7 12.49 -1.54 2.33
CA SER A 7 12.77 -0.19 2.88
C SER A 7 13.02 0.84 1.78
N ILE A 8 13.77 0.46 0.73
CA ILE A 8 13.98 1.33 -0.45
C ILE A 8 12.66 1.57 -1.19
N LEU A 9 11.85 0.53 -1.41
CA LEU A 9 10.55 0.66 -2.08
C LEU A 9 9.62 1.61 -1.31
N LYS A 10 9.54 1.47 0.02
CA LYS A 10 8.77 2.41 0.87
C LYS A 10 9.24 3.86 0.70
N LEU A 11 10.54 4.09 0.64
CA LEU A 11 11.08 5.44 0.48
C LEU A 11 10.70 6.04 -0.89
N LEU A 12 10.77 5.26 -1.97
CA LEU A 12 10.35 5.69 -3.31
C LEU A 12 8.84 6.01 -3.35
N ILE A 13 8.03 5.19 -2.71
CA ILE A 13 6.58 5.40 -2.65
C ILE A 13 6.24 6.64 -1.82
N LEU A 14 6.92 6.84 -0.69
CA LEU A 14 6.78 8.05 0.12
C LEU A 14 7.11 9.31 -0.69
N GLN A 15 8.13 9.26 -1.56
CA GLN A 15 8.44 10.38 -2.45
C GLN A 15 7.30 10.65 -3.45
N ASN A 16 6.68 9.60 -4.02
CA ASN A 16 5.53 9.76 -4.91
C ASN A 16 4.32 10.36 -4.18
N ILE A 17 4.00 9.88 -2.97
CA ILE A 17 2.94 10.43 -2.12
C ILE A 17 3.19 11.93 -1.86
N LYS A 18 4.40 12.31 -1.46
CA LYS A 18 4.78 13.71 -1.19
C LYS A 18 4.68 14.61 -2.42
N ARG A 19 4.93 14.06 -3.62
CA ARG A 19 4.83 14.79 -4.89
C ARG A 19 3.42 14.72 -5.51
N ARG A 20 2.46 14.06 -4.84
CA ARG A 20 1.12 13.76 -5.35
C ARG A 20 1.16 13.06 -6.72
N GLN A 21 2.11 12.14 -6.88
CA GLN A 21 2.24 11.28 -8.06
C GLN A 21 1.58 9.93 -7.80
N GLY A 22 0.79 9.46 -8.76
CA GLY A 22 0.14 8.15 -8.70
C GLY A 22 1.16 7.00 -8.76
N PHE A 23 0.86 5.90 -8.10
CA PHE A 23 1.68 4.68 -8.11
C PHE A 23 0.79 3.45 -7.89
N MET A 24 1.32 2.27 -8.23
CA MET A 24 0.68 0.97 -7.95
C MET A 24 1.68 0.06 -7.25
N VAL A 25 1.22 -0.68 -6.25
CA VAL A 25 2.01 -1.69 -5.54
C VAL A 25 1.34 -3.03 -5.64
N VAL A 26 2.10 -4.03 -6.09
CA VAL A 26 1.70 -5.43 -6.07
C VAL A 26 2.58 -6.13 -5.04
N ASP A 27 1.95 -6.58 -3.95
CA ASP A 27 2.63 -7.17 -2.80
C ASP A 27 2.02 -8.54 -2.47
N PRO A 28 2.69 -9.64 -2.85
CA PRO A 28 2.21 -11.00 -2.58
C PRO A 28 2.12 -11.35 -1.09
N HIS A 29 2.89 -10.67 -0.23
CA HIS A 29 2.97 -10.96 1.20
C HIS A 29 2.13 -10.01 2.04
N GLY A 30 1.81 -8.84 1.50
CA GLY A 30 0.88 -7.85 2.08
C GLY A 30 1.48 -7.01 3.22
N GLU A 31 2.74 -7.19 3.60
CA GLU A 31 3.39 -6.36 4.63
C GLU A 31 3.70 -4.95 4.10
N LEU A 32 4.26 -4.85 2.89
CA LEU A 32 4.58 -3.58 2.25
C LEU A 32 3.30 -2.77 1.98
N ALA A 33 2.25 -3.41 1.48
CA ALA A 33 0.97 -2.74 1.22
C ALA A 33 0.36 -2.14 2.49
N ARG A 34 0.39 -2.86 3.62
CA ARG A 34 -0.09 -2.36 4.92
C ARG A 34 0.74 -1.19 5.43
N ASP A 35 2.05 -1.28 5.30
CA ASP A 35 2.94 -0.18 5.68
C ASP A 35 2.68 1.08 4.85
N ILE A 36 2.39 0.95 3.56
CA ILE A 36 2.04 2.09 2.69
C ILE A 36 0.70 2.69 3.09
N LEU A 37 -0.33 1.88 3.33
CA LEU A 37 -1.63 2.38 3.79
C LEU A 37 -1.51 3.21 5.08
N SER A 38 -0.58 2.86 5.97
CA SER A 38 -0.34 3.59 7.22
C SER A 38 0.26 4.99 7.03
N ILE A 39 0.88 5.27 5.88
CA ILE A 39 1.54 6.55 5.58
C ILE A 39 0.77 7.41 4.56
N ILE A 40 -0.30 6.88 3.96
CA ILE A 40 -1.15 7.67 3.05
C ILE A 40 -1.90 8.74 3.87
N PRO A 41 -1.84 10.03 3.48
CA PRO A 41 -2.60 11.08 4.16
C PRO A 41 -4.11 10.89 4.03
N ARG A 42 -4.87 11.25 5.07
CA ARG A 42 -6.35 11.21 5.07
C ARG A 42 -6.97 11.93 3.87
N SER A 43 -6.35 13.03 3.41
CA SER A 43 -6.80 13.81 2.25
C SER A 43 -6.70 13.08 0.91
N MET A 44 -6.12 11.88 0.88
CA MET A 44 -5.97 11.04 -0.32
C MET A 44 -6.73 9.71 -0.19
N HIS A 45 -7.49 9.49 0.90
CA HIS A 45 -8.20 8.22 1.10
C HIS A 45 -9.24 7.94 0.02
N ASP A 46 -9.96 8.98 -0.43
CA ASP A 46 -10.97 8.84 -1.49
C ASP A 46 -10.37 8.44 -2.84
N ASP A 47 -9.07 8.71 -3.04
CA ASP A 47 -8.30 8.36 -4.25
C ASP A 47 -7.47 7.08 -4.07
N THR A 48 -7.62 6.36 -2.95
CA THR A 48 -6.81 5.18 -2.63
C THR A 48 -7.63 3.90 -2.73
N ILE A 49 -7.20 2.97 -3.57
CA ILE A 49 -7.81 1.65 -3.72
C ILE A 49 -6.90 0.60 -3.08
N TYR A 50 -7.43 -0.17 -2.12
CA TYR A 50 -6.76 -1.34 -1.56
C TYR A 50 -7.52 -2.61 -1.90
N VAL A 51 -6.84 -3.53 -2.59
CA VAL A 51 -7.38 -4.84 -2.94
C VAL A 51 -6.55 -5.91 -2.23
N ASN A 52 -7.21 -6.69 -1.36
CA ASN A 52 -6.61 -7.87 -0.75
C ASN A 52 -7.42 -9.12 -1.15
N PRO A 53 -6.89 -9.98 -2.03
CA PRO A 53 -7.61 -11.18 -2.47
C PRO A 53 -7.79 -12.21 -1.35
N ALA A 54 -6.97 -12.15 -0.29
CA ALA A 54 -7.14 -13.01 0.88
C ALA A 54 -8.26 -12.54 1.83
N SER A 55 -8.75 -11.31 1.66
CA SER A 55 -9.91 -10.81 2.41
C SER A 55 -11.21 -11.32 1.79
N LEU A 56 -11.51 -12.60 2.04
CA LEU A 56 -12.82 -13.18 1.79
C LEU A 56 -13.86 -12.53 2.72
N TYR A 57 -14.57 -11.51 2.22
CA TYR A 57 -15.85 -11.12 2.82
C TYR A 57 -16.95 -11.99 2.23
N ARG A 58 -17.43 -12.94 3.03
CA ARG A 58 -18.60 -13.76 2.69
C ARG A 58 -19.81 -13.17 3.41
N PHE A 59 -20.60 -12.34 2.72
CA PHE A 59 -21.94 -11.98 3.19
C PHE A 59 -22.92 -13.08 2.79
N GLY A 60 -23.63 -13.65 3.77
CA GLY A 60 -24.70 -14.61 3.54
C GLY A 60 -24.26 -16.08 3.49
N ARG A 61 -23.84 -16.62 4.62
CA ARG A 61 -24.30 -17.90 5.19
C ARG A 61 -23.73 -18.07 6.58
#